data_AF-A0A453T1S6-F1
#
_entry.id   AF-A0A453T1S6-F1
#
_cell.length_a   1.000
_cell.length_b   1.000
_cell.length_c   1.000
_cell.angle_alpha   90.00
_cell.angle_beta   90.00
_cell.angle_gamma   90.00
#
_symmetry.space_group_name_H-M   'P 1'
#
loop_
_entity.id
_entity.type
_entity.pdbx_description
1 polymer ?
#
loop_
_entity_poly.entity_id
_entity_poly.type
_entity_poly.pdbx_seq_one_letter_code
_entity_poly.pdbx_strand_id
1 'polypeptide(L)'
;CSSDDYFVEPAELDATEMPNLSLSLRREDKKTSIGNWIQCQEVLDTGAICGKWRRAPLFVVQSSDWDCSCSVLWDPIRADCAVPQLFNLLDVLSMCKYISL
;
A
#
# COMPACT_ATOMS: atom_id res chain seq x y z
N CYS A 1 -58.90 -1.57 26.77
CA CYS A 1 -57.81 -0.60 26.95
C CYS A 1 -56.54 -1.37 27.22
N SER A 2 -55.42 -1.23 26.54
CA SER A 2 -55.06 -0.68 25.23
C SER A 2 -53.68 -1.30 24.98
N SER A 3 -53.44 -1.84 23.78
CA SER A 3 -52.16 -2.38 23.32
C SER A 3 -51.08 -1.32 23.34
N ASP A 4 -49.81 -1.71 23.51
CA ASP A 4 -48.66 -1.06 22.85
C ASP A 4 -47.44 -2.01 22.87
N ASP A 5 -47.28 -2.73 21.77
CA ASP A 5 -46.07 -3.46 21.36
C ASP A 5 -45.01 -2.43 20.95
N TYR A 6 -43.94 -2.28 21.73
CA TYR A 6 -42.81 -1.43 21.36
C TYR A 6 -41.91 -2.17 20.36
N PHE A 7 -42.25 -2.04 19.09
CA PHE A 7 -41.33 -2.31 17.98
C PHE A 7 -40.16 -1.33 18.08
N VAL A 8 -38.95 -1.83 18.33
CA VAL A 8 -37.71 -1.03 18.23
C VAL A 8 -37.34 -0.95 16.76
N GLU A 9 -37.51 0.23 16.18
CA GLU A 9 -37.08 0.59 14.83
C GLU A 9 -35.54 0.51 14.73
N PRO A 10 -34.95 -0.11 13.69
CA PRO A 10 -33.50 -0.06 13.49
C PRO A 10 -33.13 1.40 13.22
N ALA A 11 -32.27 1.98 14.05
CA ALA A 11 -31.73 3.31 13.79
C ALA A 11 -30.98 3.28 12.45
N GLU A 12 -31.46 4.06 11.49
CA GLU A 12 -30.77 4.39 10.24
C GLU A 12 -29.38 4.94 10.63
N LEU A 13 -28.33 4.18 10.33
CA LEU A 13 -26.95 4.64 10.51
C LEU A 13 -26.72 5.79 9.52
N ASP A 14 -26.76 7.01 10.02
CA ASP A 14 -26.40 8.22 9.25
C ASP A 14 -24.96 8.08 8.76
N ALA A 15 -24.78 8.06 7.44
CA ALA A 15 -23.49 7.86 6.78
C ALA A 15 -22.57 9.10 6.85
N THR A 16 -22.68 9.89 7.92
CA THR A 16 -21.99 11.19 8.06
C THR A 16 -20.83 11.13 9.05
N GLU A 17 -20.53 9.96 9.62
CA GLU A 17 -19.33 9.76 10.44
C GLU A 17 -18.36 8.79 9.75
N MET A 18 -17.93 9.15 8.53
CA MET A 18 -16.64 8.67 8.05
C MET A 18 -15.59 9.27 8.99
N PRO A 19 -14.87 8.47 9.80
CA PRO A 19 -13.70 9.00 10.49
C PRO A 19 -12.81 9.56 9.38
N ASN A 20 -12.47 10.84 9.52
CA ASN A 20 -11.57 11.55 8.65
C ASN A 20 -10.26 10.74 8.63
N LEU A 21 -10.15 9.78 7.70
CA LEU A 21 -8.91 9.23 7.20
C LEU A 21 -8.28 10.37 6.43
N SER A 22 -7.86 11.36 7.22
CA SER A 22 -7.09 12.49 6.81
C SER A 22 -5.95 11.89 6.03
N LEU A 23 -6.08 12.02 4.72
CA LEU A 23 -5.01 11.97 3.76
C LEU A 23 -3.90 12.82 4.36
N SER A 24 -2.98 12.17 5.07
CA SER A 24 -1.70 12.72 5.47
C SER A 24 -0.81 12.81 4.23
N LEU A 25 -1.34 13.42 3.17
CA LEU A 25 -0.60 14.25 2.23
C LEU A 25 -0.25 15.58 2.90
N ARG A 26 0.26 15.52 4.15
CA ARG A 26 0.97 16.62 4.75
C ARG A 26 2.39 16.51 4.19
N ARG A 27 2.72 17.38 3.24
CA ARG A 27 4.12 17.67 2.88
C ARG A 27 4.81 18.15 4.16
N GLU A 28 5.45 17.23 4.83
CA GLU A 28 6.45 17.54 5.85
C GLU A 28 7.81 17.39 5.19
N ASP A 29 8.65 18.40 5.37
CA ASP A 29 9.98 18.50 4.81
C ASP A 29 10.79 17.22 4.98
N LYS A 30 11.47 16.86 3.89
CA LYS A 30 12.23 15.63 3.64
C LYS A 30 13.25 15.32 4.74
N LYS A 31 12.81 14.73 5.84
CA LYS A 31 13.65 13.74 6.53
C LYS A 31 13.58 12.51 5.65
N THR A 32 14.71 12.07 5.10
CA THR A 32 14.81 10.79 4.41
C THR A 32 14.62 9.70 5.46
N SER A 33 13.38 9.48 5.89
CA SER A 33 13.03 8.39 6.76
C SER A 33 13.40 7.12 6.01
N ILE A 34 14.41 6.41 6.52
CA ILE A 34 14.80 5.10 6.05
C ILE A 34 13.55 4.23 6.24
N GLY A 35 12.84 3.96 5.15
CA GLY A 35 11.65 3.12 5.17
C GLY A 35 12.06 1.66 5.23
N ASN A 36 11.22 0.82 5.85
CA ASN A 36 11.40 -0.62 5.76
C ASN A 36 11.14 -1.10 4.32
N TRP A 37 11.94 -2.05 3.86
CA TRP A 37 11.90 -2.62 2.51
C TRP A 37 11.85 -4.13 2.62
N ILE A 38 11.01 -4.74 1.80
CA ILE A 38 10.85 -6.19 1.72
C ILE A 38 10.99 -6.66 0.26
N GLN A 39 11.62 -7.81 0.06
CA GLN A 39 11.87 -8.38 -1.26
C GLN A 39 10.87 -9.48 -1.57
N CYS A 40 10.25 -9.40 -2.74
CA CYS A 40 9.36 -10.42 -3.28
C CYS A 40 10.12 -11.69 -3.64
N GLN A 41 9.66 -12.83 -3.11
CA GLN A 41 10.27 -14.16 -3.32
C GLN A 41 9.47 -15.04 -4.30
N GLU A 42 8.40 -14.50 -4.91
CA GLU A 42 7.57 -15.25 -5.86
C GLU A 42 8.37 -15.70 -7.09
N VAL A 43 8.20 -16.97 -7.48
CA VAL A 43 8.74 -17.54 -8.72
C VAL A 43 7.69 -17.37 -9.82
N LEU A 44 8.05 -16.60 -10.84
CA LEU A 44 7.19 -16.32 -11.99
C LEU A 44 7.08 -17.55 -12.91
N ASP A 45 6.13 -17.53 -13.84
CA ASP A 45 5.94 -18.60 -14.84
C ASP A 45 7.20 -18.87 -15.69
N THR A 46 8.08 -17.88 -15.81
CA THR A 46 9.38 -18.00 -16.49
C THR A 46 10.42 -18.80 -15.69
N GLY A 47 10.11 -19.17 -14.44
CA GLY A 47 11.04 -19.76 -13.48
C GLY A 47 11.96 -18.74 -12.80
N ALA A 48 11.84 -17.44 -13.12
CA ALA A 48 12.62 -16.38 -12.51
C ALA A 48 11.96 -15.86 -11.22
N ILE A 49 12.75 -15.51 -10.22
CA ILE A 49 12.27 -14.85 -8.99
C ILE A 49 11.91 -13.39 -9.33
N CYS A 50 10.75 -12.92 -8.87
CA CYS A 50 10.28 -11.55 -9.07
C CYS A 50 11.30 -10.52 -8.54
N GLY A 51 11.79 -10.71 -7.31
CA GLY A 51 12.93 -10.00 -6.74
C GLY A 51 12.73 -8.51 -6.48
N LYS A 52 11.52 -7.97 -6.73
CA LYS A 52 11.21 -6.55 -6.55
C LYS A 52 11.23 -6.17 -5.07
N TRP A 53 11.75 -4.99 -4.80
CA TRP A 53 11.66 -4.38 -3.47
C TRP A 53 10.42 -3.50 -3.35
N ARG A 54 9.65 -3.72 -2.30
CA ARG A 54 8.47 -2.91 -1.94
C ARG A 54 8.70 -2.22 -0.61
N ARG A 55 8.14 -1.02 -0.46
CA ARG A 55 8.06 -0.36 0.85
C ARG A 55 7.06 -1.12 1.70
N ALA A 56 7.42 -1.35 2.95
CA ALA A 56 6.57 -2.04 3.90
C ALA A 56 6.48 -1.29 5.23
N PRO A 57 5.39 -1.47 5.99
CA PRO A 57 5.36 -1.08 7.39
C PRO A 57 6.51 -1.69 8.19
N LEU A 58 6.95 -1.03 9.27
CA LEU A 58 8.11 -1.48 10.06
C LEU A 58 7.93 -2.85 10.72
N PHE A 59 6.68 -3.30 10.92
CA PHE A 59 6.37 -4.60 11.52
C PHE A 59 6.41 -5.76 10.51
N VAL A 60 6.51 -5.48 9.22
CA VAL A 60 6.60 -6.52 8.19
C VAL A 60 8.05 -6.95 8.07
N VAL A 61 8.31 -8.23 8.30
CA VAL A 61 9.65 -8.83 8.25
C VAL A 61 9.81 -9.68 6.98
N GLN A 62 11.04 -9.80 6.47
CA GLN A 62 11.32 -10.67 5.32
C GLN A 62 10.97 -12.12 5.68
N SER A 63 10.18 -12.77 4.82
CA SER A 63 9.92 -14.21 4.86
C SER A 63 10.12 -14.82 3.47
N SER A 64 10.18 -16.16 3.40
CA SER A 64 10.36 -16.90 2.15
C SER A 64 9.10 -16.98 1.29
N ASP A 65 7.94 -16.79 1.91
CA ASP A 65 6.61 -16.84 1.30
C ASP A 65 6.04 -15.44 0.99
N TRP A 66 6.80 -14.37 1.25
CA TRP A 66 6.34 -13.02 0.97
C TRP A 66 6.38 -12.69 -0.54
N ASP A 67 5.25 -12.24 -1.06
CA ASP A 67 5.10 -11.79 -2.45
C ASP A 67 4.53 -10.37 -2.58
N CYS A 68 4.43 -9.85 -3.81
CA CYS A 68 3.89 -8.51 -4.01
C CYS A 68 2.42 -8.41 -3.58
N SER A 69 1.62 -9.47 -3.71
CA SER A 69 0.19 -9.47 -3.37
C SER A 69 -0.06 -9.18 -1.90
N CYS A 70 0.87 -9.59 -1.02
CA CYS A 70 0.82 -9.30 0.41
C CYS A 70 0.76 -7.79 0.72
N SER A 71 1.25 -6.93 -0.19
CA SER A 71 1.19 -5.47 -0.01
C SER A 71 -0.18 -4.85 -0.27
N VAL A 72 -1.18 -5.61 -0.72
CA VAL A 72 -2.55 -5.11 -0.97
C VAL A 72 -3.15 -4.37 0.22
N LEU A 73 -2.75 -4.75 1.44
CA LEU A 73 -3.21 -4.16 2.69
C LEU A 73 -2.72 -2.72 2.91
N TRP A 74 -1.61 -2.31 2.29
CA TRP A 74 -1.01 -0.97 2.48
C TRP A 74 -0.58 -0.25 1.19
N ASP A 75 -0.56 -0.94 0.06
CA ASP A 75 -0.06 -0.43 -1.23
C ASP A 75 -0.71 -1.16 -2.43
N PRO A 76 -2.04 -1.07 -2.59
CA PRO A 76 -2.79 -1.86 -3.57
C PRO A 76 -2.36 -1.62 -5.02
N ILE A 77 -1.81 -0.43 -5.33
CA ILE A 77 -1.34 -0.08 -6.68
C ILE A 77 -0.10 -0.90 -7.06
N ARG A 78 0.68 -1.37 -6.08
CA ARG A 78 1.94 -2.11 -6.29
C ARG A 78 1.87 -3.55 -5.77
N ALA A 79 0.65 -4.04 -5.52
CA ALA A 79 0.38 -5.36 -4.98
C ALA A 79 0.40 -6.49 -6.03
N ASP A 80 1.17 -6.33 -7.10
CA ASP A 80 1.26 -7.30 -8.17
C ASP A 80 2.68 -7.35 -8.75
N CYS A 81 3.11 -8.54 -9.16
CA CYS A 81 4.45 -8.79 -9.68
C CYS A 81 4.69 -8.19 -11.07
N ALA A 82 3.67 -7.95 -11.88
CA ALA A 82 3.76 -7.23 -13.14
C ALA A 82 3.98 -5.72 -12.94
N VAL A 83 3.67 -5.17 -11.76
CA VAL A 83 3.85 -3.74 -11.50
C VAL A 83 5.34 -3.41 -11.33
N PRO A 84 5.89 -2.43 -12.07
CA PRO A 84 7.30 -2.04 -11.96
C PRO A 84 7.72 -1.65 -10.53
N GLN A 85 8.98 -1.87 -10.20
CA GLN A 85 9.54 -1.33 -8.96
C GLN A 85 9.63 0.19 -9.05
N LEU A 86 9.15 0.87 -8.01
CA LEU A 86 9.17 2.32 -7.94
C LEU A 86 10.55 2.79 -7.44
N PHE A 87 11.57 2.66 -8.28
CA PHE A 87 12.68 3.62 -8.19
C PHE A 87 12.07 4.96 -8.57
N ASN A 88 12.14 5.95 -7.69
CA ASN A 88 11.54 7.27 -7.88
C ASN A 88 11.69 7.66 -9.35
N LEU A 89 10.57 7.88 -10.05
CA LEU A 89 10.59 8.40 -11.41
C LEU A 89 11.46 9.67 -11.51
N LEU A 90 11.62 10.39 -10.39
CA LEU A 90 12.54 11.52 -10.21
C LEU A 90 14.03 11.14 -10.22
N ASP A 91 14.42 10.01 -9.64
CA ASP A 91 15.82 9.55 -9.60
C ASP A 91 16.23 8.91 -10.94
N VAL A 92 15.31 8.20 -11.59
CA VAL A 92 15.54 7.65 -12.95
C VAL A 92 15.59 8.78 -13.99
N LEU A 93 14.70 9.77 -13.96
CA LEU A 93 14.81 10.95 -14.84
C LEU A 93 16.11 11.73 -14.59
N SER A 94 16.58 11.79 -13.34
CA SER A 94 17.87 12.41 -13.01
C SER A 94 19.04 11.63 -13.61
N MET A 95 19.04 10.30 -13.55
CA MET A 95 20.07 9.46 -14.19
C MET A 95 19.97 9.47 -15.72
N CYS A 96 18.77 9.43 -16.30
CA CYS A 96 18.56 9.43 -17.76
C CYS A 96 18.96 10.74 -18.43
N LYS A 97 18.93 11.88 -17.72
CA LYS A 97 19.46 13.16 -18.22
C LYS A 97 20.98 13.17 -18.36
N TYR A 98 21.70 12.28 -17.68
CA TYR A 98 23.16 12.22 -17.72
C TYR A 98 23.71 11.28 -18.82
N ILE A 99 22.84 10.56 -19.53
CA ILE A 99 23.20 9.58 -20.58
C ILE A 99 22.95 10.14 -22.00
N SER A 100 22.49 11.39 -22.12
CA SER A 100 22.51 12.10 -23.41
C SER A 100 23.87 12.78 -23.59
N LEU A 101 24.74 12.08 -24.35
CA LEU A 101 25.97 12.50 -25.07
C LEU A 101 26.71 13.76 -24.61
#